data_AF-A0A1T4SLN9-F1
#
_entry.id   AF-A0A1T4SLN9-F1
#
_cell.length_a   1.000
_cell.length_b   1.000
_cell.length_c   1.000
_cell.angle_alpha   90.00
_cell.angle_beta   90.00
_cell.angle_gamma   90.00
#
_symmetry.space_group_name_H-M   'P 1'
#
loop_
_entity.id
_entity.type
_entity.pdbx_description
1 polymer ?
#
loop_
_entity_poly.entity_id
_entity_poly.type
_entity_poly.pdbx_seq_one_letter_code
_entity_poly.pdbx_strand_id
1 'polypeptide(L)'
;YVEDAEGNVLFDQNTVANEVGATATGAGAQANGAYSTASGAAASSNGAQSTAMGYSSISGADGASAFGGFSEAGGFLSSALGYGSVASSDYATAVGAAATASGASSTAVGEYSEAAGAESTAVGGTTFFGLINTYASGTGGSAFGNGAWATGEYSTAVGHNAYASGDDTVALGVNSYAPDANSVALGAGSETDRENSVSVGSAGGERQITNVAAGTELTDAVNLDQLNEVAKVAEYTSRFFDATGEGEAFAAGQEATASGSDAYAEGDYSTATGSASTALGEGSSAFGSGAFALGQFSTASGYNASAVGNNAVASGSGSEANGDSSTAVGGTLYVEDAEGNVLFDQNTVANEVGATA
;
A
#
# COMPACT_ATOMS: atom_id res chain seq x y z
N TYR A 1 -56.69 32.68 -13.94
CA TYR A 1 -56.43 31.25 -13.78
C TYR A 1 -56.26 30.57 -15.14
N VAL A 2 -55.59 29.43 -15.22
CA VAL A 2 -55.47 28.56 -16.41
C VAL A 2 -56.10 27.23 -16.07
N GLU A 3 -56.89 26.65 -16.97
CA GLU A 3 -57.54 25.34 -16.80
C GLU A 3 -57.01 24.33 -17.83
N ASP A 4 -57.03 23.03 -17.49
CA ASP A 4 -56.83 21.95 -18.47
C ASP A 4 -58.09 21.72 -19.33
N ALA A 5 -58.05 20.74 -20.24
CA ALA A 5 -59.18 20.43 -21.12
C ALA A 5 -60.38 19.85 -20.35
N GLU A 6 -60.14 19.42 -19.11
CA GLU A 6 -61.09 18.83 -18.18
C GLU A 6 -61.65 19.86 -17.17
N GLY A 7 -61.20 21.12 -17.22
CA GLY A 7 -61.66 22.22 -16.36
C GLY A 7 -60.98 22.30 -14.98
N ASN A 8 -59.87 21.58 -14.75
CA ASN A 8 -59.11 21.68 -13.52
C ASN A 8 -58.21 22.91 -13.55
N VAL A 9 -58.22 23.71 -12.48
CA VAL A 9 -57.35 24.89 -12.34
C VAL A 9 -55.89 24.45 -12.21
N LEU A 10 -55.08 24.77 -13.21
CA LEU A 10 -53.64 24.52 -13.26
C LEU A 10 -52.85 25.65 -12.56
N PHE A 11 -53.26 26.90 -12.76
CA PHE A 11 -52.65 28.07 -12.10
C PHE A 11 -53.74 29.07 -11.72
N ASP A 12 -53.76 29.53 -10.48
CA ASP A 12 -54.65 30.63 -10.03
C ASP A 12 -53.88 31.93 -9.72
N GLN A 13 -52.56 31.93 -9.87
CA GLN A 13 -51.72 33.09 -9.57
C GLN A 13 -51.67 34.09 -10.73
N ASN A 14 -51.58 35.37 -10.39
CA ASN A 14 -51.37 36.44 -11.36
C ASN A 14 -49.92 36.49 -11.84
N THR A 15 -49.72 36.91 -13.09
CA THR A 15 -48.40 37.29 -13.58
C THR A 15 -48.02 38.65 -12.97
N VAL A 16 -46.95 38.70 -12.18
CA VAL A 16 -46.57 39.89 -11.40
C VAL A 16 -45.08 40.22 -11.55
N ALA A 17 -44.79 41.49 -11.73
CA ALA A 17 -43.46 42.07 -11.61
C ALA A 17 -43.52 43.13 -10.51
N ASN A 18 -43.02 42.79 -9.31
CA ASN A 18 -43.31 43.55 -8.08
C ASN A 18 -42.31 44.68 -7.81
N GLU A 19 -41.06 44.54 -8.24
CA GLU A 19 -39.98 45.46 -7.91
C GLU A 19 -39.45 46.22 -9.14
N VAL A 20 -38.59 47.22 -8.88
CA VAL A 20 -38.00 48.06 -9.93
C VAL A 20 -37.25 47.23 -10.97
N GLY A 21 -37.59 47.42 -12.24
CA GLY A 21 -36.90 46.75 -13.36
C GLY A 21 -37.20 45.25 -13.50
N ALA A 22 -38.16 44.72 -12.73
CA ALA A 22 -38.56 43.32 -12.81
C ALA A 22 -39.33 43.01 -14.12
N THR A 23 -39.14 41.81 -14.66
CA THR A 23 -39.83 41.33 -15.86
C THR A 23 -40.51 39.99 -15.58
N ALA A 24 -41.83 39.90 -15.79
CA ALA A 24 -42.60 38.67 -15.64
C ALA A 24 -43.37 38.32 -16.92
N THR A 25 -43.18 37.11 -17.46
CA THR A 25 -43.84 36.62 -18.68
C THR A 25 -44.31 35.17 -18.50
N GLY A 26 -45.58 34.89 -18.77
CA GLY A 26 -46.19 33.56 -18.60
C GLY A 26 -47.24 33.53 -17.49
N ALA A 27 -48.19 32.58 -17.57
CA ALA A 27 -49.31 32.50 -16.63
C ALA A 27 -48.81 32.21 -15.20
N GLY A 28 -49.13 33.10 -14.26
CA GLY A 28 -48.69 32.97 -12.86
C GLY A 28 -47.19 33.17 -12.62
N ALA A 29 -46.44 33.74 -13.58
CA ALA A 29 -45.03 34.06 -13.37
C ALA A 29 -44.87 35.20 -12.35
N GLN A 30 -43.95 35.06 -11.40
CA GLN A 30 -43.69 36.01 -10.32
C GLN A 30 -42.24 36.50 -10.35
N ALA A 31 -42.02 37.76 -10.71
CA ALA A 31 -40.74 38.44 -10.57
C ALA A 31 -40.80 39.37 -9.34
N ASN A 32 -40.31 38.88 -8.20
CA ASN A 32 -40.45 39.49 -6.88
C ASN A 32 -39.23 40.32 -6.45
N GLY A 33 -38.05 40.11 -7.06
CA GLY A 33 -36.82 40.85 -6.74
C GLY A 33 -36.56 42.03 -7.68
N ALA A 34 -35.80 43.03 -7.21
CA ALA A 34 -35.38 44.15 -8.06
C ALA A 34 -34.51 43.66 -9.22
N TYR A 35 -34.80 44.13 -10.44
CA TYR A 35 -34.15 43.70 -11.69
C TYR A 35 -34.27 42.19 -11.98
N SER A 36 -35.23 41.49 -11.37
CA SER A 36 -35.38 40.06 -11.56
C SER A 36 -36.18 39.70 -12.82
N THR A 37 -36.00 38.50 -13.34
CA THR A 37 -36.69 38.01 -14.54
C THR A 37 -37.36 36.67 -14.28
N ALA A 38 -38.68 36.60 -14.40
CA ALA A 38 -39.44 35.35 -14.36
C ALA A 38 -40.11 35.10 -15.73
N SER A 39 -39.70 34.06 -16.45
CA SER A 39 -40.22 33.72 -17.78
C SER A 39 -40.62 32.24 -17.87
N GLY A 40 -41.92 31.98 -17.88
CA GLY A 40 -42.50 30.63 -17.89
C GLY A 40 -43.76 30.58 -17.02
N ALA A 41 -44.68 29.66 -17.32
CA ALA A 41 -45.84 29.48 -16.45
C ALA A 41 -45.38 29.03 -15.05
N ALA A 42 -45.90 29.68 -14.00
CA ALA A 42 -45.51 29.50 -12.61
C ALA A 42 -44.02 29.71 -12.26
N ALA A 43 -43.22 30.34 -13.14
CA ALA A 43 -41.83 30.69 -12.81
C ALA A 43 -41.78 31.72 -11.66
N SER A 44 -40.87 31.57 -10.71
CA SER A 44 -40.73 32.43 -9.52
C SER A 44 -39.28 32.91 -9.39
N SER A 45 -39.08 34.22 -9.36
CA SER A 45 -37.77 34.86 -9.27
C SER A 45 -37.76 35.87 -8.11
N ASN A 46 -37.25 35.42 -6.96
CA ASN A 46 -37.42 36.07 -5.66
C ASN A 46 -36.26 36.97 -5.23
N GLY A 47 -35.03 36.66 -5.65
CA GLY A 47 -33.87 37.48 -5.32
C GLY A 47 -33.67 38.70 -6.22
N ALA A 48 -32.95 39.69 -5.74
CA ALA A 48 -32.48 40.81 -6.57
C ALA A 48 -31.57 40.29 -7.70
N GLN A 49 -31.72 40.81 -8.92
CA GLN A 49 -30.98 40.39 -10.11
C GLN A 49 -31.11 38.88 -10.45
N SER A 50 -32.06 38.17 -9.85
CA SER A 50 -32.27 36.74 -10.11
C SER A 50 -32.99 36.51 -11.43
N THR A 51 -32.86 35.32 -12.01
CA THR A 51 -33.52 34.92 -13.25
C THR A 51 -34.07 33.51 -13.11
N ALA A 52 -35.38 33.34 -13.33
CA ALA A 52 -36.05 32.05 -13.45
C ALA A 52 -36.68 31.92 -14.84
N MET A 53 -36.21 30.95 -15.64
CA MET A 53 -36.70 30.68 -16.98
C MET A 53 -37.09 29.21 -17.16
N GLY A 54 -38.37 28.95 -17.38
CA GLY A 54 -38.93 27.60 -17.51
C GLY A 54 -40.19 27.42 -16.67
N TYR A 55 -40.96 26.39 -17.01
CA TYR A 55 -42.17 26.00 -16.28
C TYR A 55 -41.86 25.71 -14.80
N SER A 56 -42.49 26.40 -13.86
CA SER A 56 -42.26 26.23 -12.41
C SER A 56 -40.78 26.32 -12.00
N SER A 57 -39.96 27.08 -12.73
CA SER A 57 -38.58 27.38 -12.34
C SER A 57 -38.54 28.34 -11.15
N ILE A 58 -37.57 28.19 -10.26
CA ILE A 58 -37.44 28.99 -9.03
C ILE A 58 -36.01 29.54 -8.93
N SER A 59 -35.86 30.86 -8.81
CA SER A 59 -34.62 31.48 -8.35
C SER A 59 -34.89 32.18 -7.02
N GLY A 60 -34.35 31.63 -5.93
CA GLY A 60 -34.71 31.96 -4.55
C GLY A 60 -33.92 33.12 -3.93
N ALA A 61 -32.67 33.31 -4.35
CA ALA A 61 -31.73 34.26 -3.75
C ALA A 61 -31.13 35.25 -4.75
N ASP A 62 -30.41 36.24 -4.24
CA ASP A 62 -29.84 37.32 -5.05
C ASP A 62 -28.83 36.78 -6.07
N GLY A 63 -28.96 37.23 -7.31
CA GLY A 63 -28.13 36.80 -8.45
C GLY A 63 -28.32 35.35 -8.88
N ALA A 64 -29.26 34.60 -8.27
CA ALA A 64 -29.50 33.20 -8.59
C ALA A 64 -30.12 33.04 -9.99
N SER A 65 -29.75 31.97 -10.69
CA SER A 65 -30.10 31.73 -12.10
C SER A 65 -30.64 30.33 -12.31
N ALA A 66 -31.94 30.19 -12.56
CA ALA A 66 -32.63 28.93 -12.82
C ALA A 66 -33.11 28.87 -14.27
N PHE A 67 -32.65 27.88 -15.04
CA PHE A 67 -32.98 27.67 -16.45
C PHE A 67 -33.41 26.22 -16.66
N GLY A 68 -34.69 26.01 -16.99
CA GLY A 68 -35.28 24.68 -17.19
C GLY A 68 -36.57 24.51 -16.40
N GLY A 69 -37.46 23.64 -16.88
CA GLY A 69 -38.68 23.32 -16.13
C GLY A 69 -38.33 22.70 -14.77
N PHE A 70 -38.98 23.16 -13.69
CA PHE A 70 -38.74 22.74 -12.31
C PHE A 70 -37.29 22.94 -11.81
N SER A 71 -36.48 23.74 -12.50
CA SER A 71 -35.14 24.09 -11.99
C SER A 71 -35.24 24.99 -10.76
N GLU A 72 -34.34 24.82 -9.80
CA GLU A 72 -34.29 25.58 -8.55
C GLU A 72 -32.87 26.07 -8.24
N ALA A 73 -32.66 27.39 -8.29
CA ALA A 73 -31.44 28.04 -7.83
C ALA A 73 -31.73 28.76 -6.50
N GLY A 74 -31.46 28.09 -5.38
CA GLY A 74 -31.85 28.54 -4.04
C GLY A 74 -30.81 29.40 -3.29
N GLY A 75 -29.52 29.23 -3.62
CA GLY A 75 -28.41 29.93 -2.94
C GLY A 75 -28.00 31.25 -3.60
N PHE A 76 -27.28 32.10 -2.86
CA PHE A 76 -26.74 33.35 -3.37
C PHE A 76 -25.79 33.08 -4.56
N LEU A 77 -25.99 33.78 -5.68
CA LEU A 77 -25.24 33.58 -6.93
C LEU A 77 -25.21 32.11 -7.43
N SER A 78 -26.18 31.28 -7.04
CA SER A 78 -26.25 29.89 -7.51
C SER A 78 -26.83 29.78 -8.92
N SER A 79 -26.52 28.70 -9.62
CA SER A 79 -26.96 28.46 -11.00
C SER A 79 -27.49 27.05 -11.18
N ALA A 80 -28.75 26.90 -11.59
CA ALA A 80 -29.38 25.63 -11.91
C ALA A 80 -29.81 25.61 -13.39
N LEU A 81 -29.14 24.81 -14.23
CA LEU A 81 -29.35 24.72 -15.67
C LEU A 81 -29.74 23.30 -16.07
N GLY A 82 -31.03 23.06 -16.28
CA GLY A 82 -31.58 21.76 -16.68
C GLY A 82 -32.94 21.48 -16.05
N TYR A 83 -33.70 20.56 -16.64
CA TYR A 83 -35.00 20.16 -16.09
C TYR A 83 -34.81 19.55 -14.69
N GLY A 84 -35.46 20.11 -13.67
CA GLY A 84 -35.35 19.64 -12.28
C GLY A 84 -33.97 19.79 -11.65
N SER A 85 -33.05 20.56 -12.25
CA SER A 85 -31.74 20.84 -11.64
C SER A 85 -31.90 21.68 -10.37
N VAL A 86 -31.08 21.43 -9.35
CA VAL A 86 -31.16 22.09 -8.05
C VAL A 86 -29.79 22.58 -7.61
N ALA A 87 -29.63 23.88 -7.40
CA ALA A 87 -28.45 24.51 -6.82
C ALA A 87 -28.84 25.23 -5.53
N SER A 88 -28.85 24.50 -4.41
CA SER A 88 -29.46 24.94 -3.14
C SER A 88 -28.59 25.88 -2.31
N SER A 89 -27.28 25.80 -2.44
CA SER A 89 -26.32 26.54 -1.60
C SER A 89 -25.64 27.69 -2.34
N ASP A 90 -25.04 28.61 -1.59
CA ASP A 90 -24.34 29.77 -2.14
C ASP A 90 -23.23 29.34 -3.11
N TYR A 91 -23.14 30.03 -4.25
CA TYR A 91 -22.21 29.77 -5.35
C TYR A 91 -22.33 28.37 -5.99
N ALA A 92 -23.33 27.58 -5.62
CA ALA A 92 -23.50 26.24 -6.16
C ALA A 92 -23.90 26.29 -7.64
N THR A 93 -23.40 25.35 -8.44
CA THR A 93 -23.71 25.23 -9.87
C THR A 93 -24.20 23.82 -10.19
N ALA A 94 -25.43 23.68 -10.64
CA ALA A 94 -26.01 22.42 -11.11
C ALA A 94 -26.34 22.52 -12.60
N VAL A 95 -25.80 21.62 -13.43
CA VAL A 95 -26.03 21.58 -14.87
C VAL A 95 -26.41 20.17 -15.30
N GLY A 96 -27.62 19.96 -15.81
CA GLY A 96 -28.11 18.65 -16.24
C GLY A 96 -29.51 18.35 -15.74
N ALA A 97 -30.15 17.34 -16.31
CA ALA A 97 -31.46 16.89 -15.82
C ALA A 97 -31.31 16.31 -14.40
N ALA A 98 -32.05 16.87 -13.44
CA ALA A 98 -32.01 16.48 -12.03
C ALA A 98 -30.62 16.53 -11.36
N ALA A 99 -29.66 17.29 -11.91
CA ALA A 99 -28.38 17.55 -11.26
C ALA A 99 -28.59 18.33 -9.95
N THR A 100 -27.90 17.96 -8.88
CA THR A 100 -28.07 18.56 -7.55
C THR A 100 -26.74 19.03 -6.98
N ALA A 101 -26.59 20.33 -6.76
CA ALA A 101 -25.47 20.95 -6.08
C ALA A 101 -25.95 21.54 -4.75
N SER A 102 -25.76 20.80 -3.65
CA SER A 102 -26.24 21.17 -2.31
C SER A 102 -25.13 21.61 -1.35
N GLY A 103 -23.86 21.37 -1.69
CA GLY A 103 -22.73 21.95 -0.98
C GLY A 103 -22.50 23.44 -1.32
N ALA A 104 -22.00 24.22 -0.37
CA ALA A 104 -21.57 25.60 -0.66
C ALA A 104 -20.41 25.58 -1.66
N SER A 105 -20.46 26.44 -2.68
CA SER A 105 -19.50 26.47 -3.78
C SER A 105 -19.33 25.14 -4.53
N SER A 106 -20.31 24.23 -4.46
CA SER A 106 -20.22 22.93 -5.13
C SER A 106 -20.64 23.00 -6.60
N THR A 107 -20.21 22.03 -7.40
CA THR A 107 -20.53 21.95 -8.83
C THR A 107 -20.97 20.54 -9.22
N ALA A 108 -22.21 20.39 -9.69
CA ALA A 108 -22.76 19.15 -10.22
C ALA A 108 -23.03 19.30 -11.73
N VAL A 109 -22.41 18.47 -12.57
CA VAL A 109 -22.59 18.50 -14.03
C VAL A 109 -22.90 17.11 -14.56
N GLY A 110 -24.11 16.95 -15.09
CA GLY A 110 -24.63 15.75 -15.74
C GLY A 110 -25.88 15.20 -15.06
N GLU A 111 -26.52 14.24 -15.72
CA GLU A 111 -27.81 13.69 -15.31
C GLU A 111 -27.72 13.03 -13.91
N TYR A 112 -28.58 13.48 -12.98
CA TYR A 112 -28.59 13.12 -11.55
C TYR A 112 -27.24 13.26 -10.81
N SER A 113 -26.24 13.93 -11.38
CA SER A 113 -24.99 14.21 -10.66
C SER A 113 -25.26 14.94 -9.36
N GLU A 114 -24.53 14.62 -8.30
CA GLU A 114 -24.77 15.16 -6.97
C GLU A 114 -23.47 15.60 -6.29
N ALA A 115 -23.36 16.90 -6.03
CA ALA A 115 -22.25 17.54 -5.33
C ALA A 115 -22.74 18.07 -3.98
N ALA A 116 -22.69 17.20 -2.96
CA ALA A 116 -23.23 17.44 -1.62
C ALA A 116 -22.21 18.02 -0.62
N GLY A 117 -20.92 17.75 -0.82
CA GLY A 117 -19.85 18.33 -0.01
C GLY A 117 -19.63 19.81 -0.31
N ALA A 118 -19.22 20.60 0.68
CA ALA A 118 -18.76 21.96 0.44
C ALA A 118 -17.53 21.94 -0.48
N GLU A 119 -17.47 22.86 -1.45
CA GLU A 119 -16.41 22.95 -2.46
C GLU A 119 -16.24 21.68 -3.31
N SER A 120 -17.24 20.78 -3.31
CA SER A 120 -17.15 19.51 -4.03
C SER A 120 -17.51 19.66 -5.51
N THR A 121 -17.01 18.75 -6.34
CA THR A 121 -17.28 18.70 -7.78
C THR A 121 -17.69 17.29 -8.19
N ALA A 122 -18.87 17.15 -8.80
CA ALA A 122 -19.38 15.91 -9.37
C ALA A 122 -19.66 16.11 -10.86
N VAL A 123 -18.88 15.48 -11.74
CA VAL A 123 -19.05 15.57 -13.20
C VAL A 123 -19.22 14.19 -13.80
N GLY A 124 -20.41 13.90 -14.29
CA GLY A 124 -20.78 12.61 -14.84
C GLY A 124 -22.30 12.41 -14.81
N GLY A 125 -22.77 11.25 -15.22
CA GLY A 125 -24.16 10.87 -15.12
C GLY A 125 -24.37 9.73 -14.15
N THR A 126 -25.41 8.97 -14.43
CA THR A 126 -25.71 7.74 -13.71
C THR A 126 -25.15 6.50 -14.40
N THR A 127 -25.01 5.43 -13.63
CA THR A 127 -24.86 4.06 -14.10
C THR A 127 -26.05 3.24 -13.61
N PHE A 128 -26.20 2.02 -14.13
CA PHE A 128 -27.30 1.11 -13.77
C PHE A 128 -28.70 1.76 -13.91
N PHE A 129 -28.97 2.38 -15.06
CA PHE A 129 -30.28 2.97 -15.38
C PHE A 129 -30.78 4.03 -14.39
N GLY A 130 -29.89 4.91 -13.94
CA GLY A 130 -30.26 5.98 -13.01
C GLY A 130 -30.01 5.67 -11.53
N LEU A 131 -29.59 4.44 -11.19
CA LEU A 131 -29.49 4.02 -9.80
C LEU A 131 -28.25 4.58 -9.09
N ILE A 132 -27.11 4.62 -9.76
CA ILE A 132 -25.85 5.06 -9.16
C ILE A 132 -25.42 6.34 -9.85
N ASN A 133 -25.57 7.47 -9.18
CA ASN A 133 -25.12 8.76 -9.67
C ASN A 133 -23.62 8.98 -9.45
N THR A 134 -23.09 9.97 -10.16
CA THR A 134 -21.79 10.58 -9.80
C THR A 134 -22.01 11.39 -8.54
N TYR A 135 -21.26 11.08 -7.47
CA TYR A 135 -21.55 11.56 -6.12
C TYR A 135 -20.28 12.08 -5.43
N ALA A 136 -20.25 13.37 -5.11
CA ALA A 136 -19.16 14.01 -4.38
C ALA A 136 -19.67 14.59 -3.06
N SER A 137 -19.54 13.83 -1.97
CA SER A 137 -20.04 14.21 -0.64
C SER A 137 -18.97 14.66 0.34
N GLY A 138 -17.70 14.33 0.10
CA GLY A 138 -16.61 14.86 0.90
C GLY A 138 -16.42 16.36 0.66
N THR A 139 -16.02 17.11 1.69
CA THR A 139 -15.56 18.50 1.52
C THR A 139 -14.37 18.52 0.55
N GLY A 140 -14.41 19.37 -0.47
CA GLY A 140 -13.41 19.38 -1.54
C GLY A 140 -13.37 18.10 -2.40
N GLY A 141 -14.33 17.20 -2.22
CA GLY A 141 -14.40 15.92 -2.93
C GLY A 141 -14.61 16.11 -4.43
N SER A 142 -13.93 15.32 -5.25
CA SER A 142 -13.91 15.45 -6.70
C SER A 142 -14.23 14.12 -7.39
N ALA A 143 -15.44 13.99 -7.94
CA ALA A 143 -15.90 12.80 -8.66
C ALA A 143 -16.06 13.07 -10.16
N PHE A 144 -15.33 12.33 -11.00
CA PHE A 144 -15.35 12.43 -12.45
C PHE A 144 -15.63 11.07 -13.11
N GLY A 145 -16.75 10.96 -13.80
CA GLY A 145 -17.18 9.76 -14.52
C GLY A 145 -18.50 9.20 -13.99
N ASN A 146 -19.25 8.52 -14.84
CA ASN A 146 -20.56 7.98 -14.47
C ASN A 146 -20.43 7.02 -13.27
N GLY A 147 -21.21 7.27 -12.21
CA GLY A 147 -21.18 6.47 -10.99
C GLY A 147 -19.91 6.63 -10.14
N ALA A 148 -19.05 7.62 -10.42
CA ALA A 148 -17.86 7.88 -9.61
C ALA A 148 -18.24 8.50 -8.26
N TRP A 149 -17.66 7.99 -7.18
CA TRP A 149 -17.96 8.39 -5.81
C TRP A 149 -16.71 8.92 -5.10
N ALA A 150 -16.76 10.18 -4.66
CA ALA A 150 -15.73 10.83 -3.86
C ALA A 150 -16.34 11.24 -2.51
N THR A 151 -16.29 10.33 -1.53
CA THR A 151 -17.02 10.48 -0.27
C THR A 151 -16.13 10.83 0.93
N GLY A 152 -14.83 10.59 0.84
CA GLY A 152 -13.86 11.06 1.84
C GLY A 152 -13.53 12.55 1.68
N GLU A 153 -13.06 13.20 2.74
CA GLU A 153 -12.61 14.59 2.67
C GLU A 153 -11.42 14.73 1.70
N TYR A 154 -11.42 15.75 0.85
CA TYR A 154 -10.41 16.00 -0.19
C TYR A 154 -10.15 14.81 -1.14
N SER A 155 -11.08 13.85 -1.20
CA SER A 155 -10.92 12.66 -2.03
C SER A 155 -11.17 12.95 -3.51
N THR A 156 -10.48 12.21 -4.39
CA THR A 156 -10.64 12.32 -5.84
C THR A 156 -10.93 10.95 -6.45
N ALA A 157 -12.08 10.80 -7.11
CA ALA A 157 -12.47 9.61 -7.84
C ALA A 157 -12.60 9.93 -9.34
N VAL A 158 -11.81 9.25 -10.19
CA VAL A 158 -11.80 9.45 -11.64
C VAL A 158 -11.96 8.10 -12.34
N GLY A 159 -13.11 7.89 -12.96
CA GLY A 159 -13.43 6.67 -13.72
C GLY A 159 -14.85 6.18 -13.48
N HIS A 160 -15.36 5.37 -14.40
CA HIS A 160 -16.67 4.72 -14.23
C HIS A 160 -16.66 3.85 -12.96
N ASN A 161 -17.55 4.15 -12.02
CA ASN A 161 -17.64 3.51 -10.71
C ASN A 161 -16.33 3.52 -9.91
N ALA A 162 -15.45 4.51 -10.10
CA ALA A 162 -14.33 4.75 -9.19
C ALA A 162 -14.87 5.18 -7.83
N TYR A 163 -14.27 4.71 -6.73
CA TYR A 163 -14.74 5.00 -5.38
C TYR A 163 -13.58 5.38 -4.46
N ALA A 164 -13.49 6.65 -4.11
CA ALA A 164 -12.53 7.20 -3.15
C ALA A 164 -13.27 7.52 -1.84
N SER A 165 -13.19 6.60 -0.86
CA SER A 165 -13.96 6.71 0.38
C SER A 165 -13.13 7.09 1.60
N GLY A 166 -11.80 6.93 1.55
CA GLY A 166 -10.89 7.44 2.57
C GLY A 166 -10.63 8.93 2.41
N ASP A 167 -10.24 9.59 3.49
CA ASP A 167 -9.81 11.00 3.46
C ASP A 167 -8.46 11.14 2.75
N ASP A 168 -8.27 12.24 2.02
CA ASP A 168 -7.07 12.55 1.24
C ASP A 168 -6.71 11.46 0.20
N THR A 169 -7.71 10.75 -0.33
CA THR A 169 -7.49 9.63 -1.26
C THR A 169 -7.64 9.97 -2.73
N VAL A 170 -7.01 9.14 -3.59
CA VAL A 170 -7.20 9.18 -5.04
C VAL A 170 -7.55 7.79 -5.57
N ALA A 171 -8.73 7.63 -6.17
CA ALA A 171 -9.11 6.44 -6.94
C ALA A 171 -9.13 6.78 -8.43
N LEU A 172 -8.10 6.35 -9.18
CA LEU A 172 -7.92 6.65 -10.60
C LEU A 172 -8.05 5.40 -11.47
N GLY A 173 -9.23 5.16 -12.02
CA GLY A 173 -9.51 4.04 -12.91
C GLY A 173 -10.96 3.57 -12.85
N VAL A 174 -11.39 2.83 -13.87
CA VAL A 174 -12.70 2.17 -13.85
C VAL A 174 -12.71 1.15 -12.71
N ASN A 175 -13.69 1.24 -11.81
CA ASN A 175 -13.80 0.38 -10.62
C ASN A 175 -12.59 0.42 -9.66
N SER A 176 -11.75 1.47 -9.67
CA SER A 176 -10.71 1.62 -8.64
C SER A 176 -11.35 1.97 -7.28
N TYR A 177 -10.80 1.44 -6.19
CA TYR A 177 -11.33 1.62 -4.83
C TYR A 177 -10.21 2.05 -3.87
N ALA A 178 -10.35 3.21 -3.25
CA ALA A 178 -9.38 3.76 -2.29
C ALA A 178 -10.06 4.04 -0.93
N PRO A 179 -10.19 3.02 -0.05
CA PRO A 179 -10.77 3.21 1.28
C PRO A 179 -9.83 3.73 2.36
N ASP A 180 -8.52 3.60 2.18
CA ASP A 180 -7.55 3.89 3.24
C ASP A 180 -7.07 5.34 3.17
N ALA A 181 -6.94 6.04 4.31
CA ALA A 181 -6.55 7.45 4.33
C ALA A 181 -5.19 7.71 3.65
N ASN A 182 -5.08 8.87 2.97
CA ASN A 182 -3.87 9.33 2.29
C ASN A 182 -3.29 8.28 1.31
N SER A 183 -4.16 7.60 0.56
CA SER A 183 -3.77 6.52 -0.35
C SER A 183 -4.20 6.77 -1.80
N VAL A 184 -3.57 6.04 -2.74
CA VAL A 184 -3.85 6.13 -4.18
C VAL A 184 -4.10 4.73 -4.75
N ALA A 185 -5.30 4.48 -5.27
CA ALA A 185 -5.60 3.32 -6.11
C ALA A 185 -5.42 3.70 -7.59
N LEU A 186 -4.34 3.24 -8.21
CA LEU A 186 -3.93 3.62 -9.57
C LEU A 186 -4.17 2.49 -10.59
N GLY A 187 -5.20 2.66 -11.40
CA GLY A 187 -5.57 1.77 -12.51
C GLY A 187 -6.91 1.07 -12.28
N ALA A 188 -7.49 0.52 -13.35
CA ALA A 188 -8.80 -0.13 -13.28
C ALA A 188 -8.82 -1.32 -12.31
N GLY A 189 -9.81 -1.38 -11.43
CA GLY A 189 -9.95 -2.43 -10.42
C GLY A 189 -8.83 -2.48 -9.37
N SER A 190 -8.02 -1.43 -9.24
CA SER A 190 -7.01 -1.36 -8.18
C SER A 190 -7.66 -1.04 -6.84
N GLU A 191 -7.10 -1.58 -5.78
CA GLU A 191 -7.60 -1.46 -4.41
C GLU A 191 -6.43 -1.15 -3.48
N THR A 192 -6.58 -0.15 -2.61
CA THR A 192 -5.62 0.09 -1.52
C THR A 192 -5.94 -0.85 -0.36
N ASP A 193 -4.90 -1.29 0.35
CA ASP A 193 -5.01 -2.22 1.48
C ASP A 193 -4.41 -1.65 2.78
N ARG A 194 -3.97 -0.38 2.76
CA ARG A 194 -3.33 0.34 3.87
C ARG A 194 -3.20 1.84 3.59
N GLU A 195 -3.18 2.62 4.67
CA GLU A 195 -2.96 4.07 4.62
C GLU A 195 -1.57 4.44 4.08
N ASN A 196 -1.42 5.67 3.58
CA ASN A 196 -0.13 6.23 3.13
C ASN A 196 0.54 5.40 2.02
N SER A 197 -0.24 4.85 1.09
CA SER A 197 0.26 3.92 0.07
C SER A 197 -0.25 4.24 -1.34
N VAL A 198 0.47 3.77 -2.35
CA VAL A 198 0.03 3.75 -3.75
C VAL A 198 -0.12 2.30 -4.18
N SER A 199 -1.36 1.86 -4.38
CA SER A 199 -1.65 0.56 -4.97
C SER A 199 -1.76 0.67 -6.48
N VAL A 200 -1.05 -0.19 -7.21
CA VAL A 200 -1.12 -0.29 -8.68
C VAL A 200 -1.91 -1.51 -9.14
N GLY A 201 -2.67 -2.16 -8.25
CA GLY A 201 -3.40 -3.39 -8.53
C GLY A 201 -4.25 -3.82 -7.35
N SER A 202 -4.42 -5.13 -7.20
CA SER A 202 -5.12 -5.76 -6.06
C SER A 202 -4.52 -7.15 -5.83
N ALA A 203 -4.90 -7.83 -4.76
CA ALA A 203 -4.40 -9.17 -4.46
C ALA A 203 -4.72 -10.15 -5.61
N GLY A 204 -3.67 -10.72 -6.21
CA GLY A 204 -3.77 -11.58 -7.41
C GLY A 204 -3.98 -10.84 -8.73
N GLY A 205 -4.04 -9.50 -8.68
CA GLY A 205 -4.19 -8.59 -9.82
C GLY A 205 -3.05 -7.57 -9.88
N GLU A 206 -1.84 -7.97 -9.49
CA GLU A 206 -0.67 -7.10 -9.43
C GLU A 206 -0.23 -6.63 -10.83
N ARG A 207 0.36 -5.43 -10.89
CA ARG A 207 0.93 -4.86 -12.12
C ARG A 207 2.42 -4.66 -11.97
N GLN A 208 3.12 -4.78 -13.09
CA GLN A 208 4.51 -4.38 -13.18
C GLN A 208 4.61 -2.86 -13.34
N ILE A 209 5.60 -2.27 -12.66
CA ILE A 209 6.00 -0.87 -12.88
C ILE A 209 7.21 -0.90 -13.82
N THR A 210 7.02 -0.43 -15.06
CA THR A 210 8.04 -0.50 -16.12
C THR A 210 8.67 0.86 -16.37
N ASN A 211 9.87 0.86 -16.99
CA ASN A 211 10.66 2.08 -17.26
C ASN A 211 11.11 2.82 -15.99
N VAL A 212 11.45 2.05 -14.95
CA VAL A 212 11.98 2.59 -13.68
C VAL A 212 13.50 2.78 -13.80
N ALA A 213 13.95 4.02 -13.73
CA ALA A 213 15.37 4.35 -13.65
C ALA A 213 15.99 3.84 -12.33
N ALA A 214 17.31 3.67 -12.31
CA ALA A 214 18.01 3.23 -11.10
C ALA A 214 17.87 4.27 -9.98
N GLY A 215 17.53 3.82 -8.77
CA GLY A 215 17.42 4.68 -7.59
C GLY A 215 18.78 5.20 -7.13
N THR A 216 18.80 6.42 -6.61
CA THR A 216 20.01 7.15 -6.19
C THR A 216 19.94 7.66 -4.75
N GLU A 217 18.75 7.93 -4.24
CA GLU A 217 18.48 8.36 -2.87
C GLU A 217 17.90 7.22 -2.01
N LEU A 218 17.90 7.39 -0.69
CA LEU A 218 17.46 6.36 0.26
C LEU A 218 16.01 5.92 0.10
N THR A 219 15.16 6.76 -0.49
CA THR A 219 13.72 6.52 -0.68
C THR A 219 13.35 6.24 -2.14
N ASP A 220 14.34 6.02 -3.01
CA ASP A 220 14.07 5.67 -4.41
C ASP A 220 13.73 4.19 -4.56
N ALA A 221 12.88 3.88 -5.53
CA ALA A 221 12.63 2.49 -5.92
C ALA A 221 13.88 1.87 -6.57
N VAL A 222 14.15 0.61 -6.26
CA VAL A 222 15.23 -0.18 -6.87
C VAL A 222 14.70 -0.88 -8.13
N ASN A 223 15.44 -0.78 -9.23
CA ASN A 223 15.09 -1.51 -10.46
C ASN A 223 15.80 -2.86 -10.57
N LEU A 224 15.43 -3.66 -11.59
CA LEU A 224 15.97 -5.02 -11.77
C LEU A 224 17.49 -5.03 -12.01
N ASP A 225 18.05 -4.01 -12.66
CA ASP A 225 19.49 -3.94 -12.93
C ASP A 225 20.30 -3.79 -11.63
N GLN A 226 19.87 -2.91 -10.73
CA GLN A 226 20.50 -2.75 -9.41
C GLN A 226 20.42 -4.05 -8.59
N LEU A 227 19.28 -4.74 -8.62
CA LEU A 227 19.13 -6.02 -7.93
C LEU A 227 20.04 -7.11 -8.53
N ASN A 228 20.19 -7.14 -9.85
CA ASN A 228 21.08 -8.07 -10.54
C ASN A 228 22.56 -7.81 -10.21
N GLU A 229 22.98 -6.56 -10.00
CA GLU A 229 24.34 -6.27 -9.51
C GLU A 229 24.57 -6.84 -8.10
N VAL A 230 23.57 -6.76 -7.22
CA VAL A 230 23.64 -7.42 -5.90
C VAL A 230 23.73 -8.94 -6.05
N ALA A 231 22.93 -9.53 -6.95
CA ALA A 231 22.95 -10.96 -7.21
C ALA A 231 24.32 -11.45 -7.73
N LYS A 232 25.00 -10.68 -8.59
CA LYS A 232 26.37 -10.98 -9.07
C LYS A 232 27.38 -11.01 -7.93
N VAL A 233 27.28 -10.09 -6.97
CA VAL A 233 28.16 -10.10 -5.78
C VAL A 233 27.90 -11.34 -4.94
N ALA A 234 26.63 -11.73 -4.74
CA ALA A 234 26.27 -12.95 -4.01
C ALA A 234 26.82 -14.22 -4.69
N GLU A 235 26.69 -14.32 -6.01
CA GLU A 235 27.27 -15.43 -6.80
C GLU A 235 28.81 -15.43 -6.74
N TYR A 236 29.44 -14.25 -6.74
CA TYR A 236 30.88 -14.15 -6.54
C TYR A 236 31.28 -14.70 -5.18
N THR A 237 30.57 -14.34 -4.10
CA THR A 237 30.89 -14.83 -2.74
C THR A 237 30.70 -16.34 -2.60
N SER A 238 29.64 -16.93 -3.16
CA SER A 238 29.41 -18.38 -3.07
C SER A 238 30.49 -19.20 -3.76
N ARG A 239 31.12 -18.66 -4.81
CA ARG A 239 32.24 -19.33 -5.49
C ARG A 239 33.49 -19.48 -4.63
N PHE A 240 33.73 -18.60 -3.68
CA PHE A 240 34.94 -18.61 -2.84
C PHE A 240 34.69 -19.18 -1.44
N PHE A 241 33.45 -19.14 -0.98
CA PHE A 241 33.04 -19.70 0.30
C PHE A 241 31.71 -20.43 0.11
N ASP A 242 31.78 -21.76 0.04
CA ASP A 242 30.63 -22.65 -0.12
C ASP A 242 30.58 -23.62 1.08
N ALA A 243 29.60 -23.42 1.95
CA ALA A 243 29.34 -24.29 3.09
C ALA A 243 28.09 -25.13 2.80
N THR A 244 28.26 -26.43 2.57
CA THR A 244 27.17 -27.33 2.15
C THR A 244 26.39 -27.95 3.31
N GLY A 245 26.66 -27.53 4.55
CA GLY A 245 25.99 -28.06 5.73
C GLY A 245 24.87 -27.14 6.20
N GLU A 246 23.84 -27.73 6.78
CA GLU A 246 22.61 -27.02 7.17
C GLU A 246 22.68 -26.38 8.56
N GLY A 247 23.68 -26.74 9.37
CA GLY A 247 23.85 -26.27 10.74
C GLY A 247 24.58 -24.93 10.83
N GLU A 248 24.25 -24.14 11.85
CA GLU A 248 24.90 -22.86 12.13
C GLU A 248 26.24 -23.07 12.86
N ALA A 249 27.27 -22.32 12.47
CA ALA A 249 28.50 -22.24 13.24
C ALA A 249 28.35 -21.20 14.37
N PHE A 250 28.78 -21.53 15.58
CA PHE A 250 28.65 -20.67 16.75
C PHE A 250 30.01 -20.38 17.38
N ALA A 251 30.39 -19.09 17.41
CA ALA A 251 31.57 -18.59 18.08
C ALA A 251 31.14 -17.77 19.31
N ALA A 252 31.26 -18.35 20.51
CA ALA A 252 30.83 -17.75 21.78
C ALA A 252 31.94 -16.96 22.48
N GLY A 253 33.19 -17.40 22.33
CA GLY A 253 34.35 -16.79 22.97
C GLY A 253 34.74 -15.46 22.33
N GLN A 254 35.46 -14.63 23.09
CA GLN A 254 36.06 -13.40 22.57
C GLN A 254 37.05 -13.75 21.45
N GLU A 255 36.97 -13.07 20.30
CA GLU A 255 37.82 -13.31 19.12
C GLU A 255 37.84 -14.78 18.62
N ALA A 256 36.80 -15.56 18.92
CA ALA A 256 36.70 -16.95 18.47
C ALA A 256 36.31 -17.06 16.98
N THR A 257 36.70 -18.16 16.33
CA THR A 257 36.34 -18.49 14.95
C THR A 257 35.64 -19.84 14.89
N ALA A 258 34.43 -19.90 14.36
CA ALA A 258 33.71 -21.15 14.07
C ALA A 258 33.41 -21.24 12.56
N SER A 259 33.76 -22.37 11.93
CA SER A 259 33.59 -22.58 10.49
C SER A 259 33.18 -24.02 10.18
N GLY A 260 31.98 -24.21 9.60
CA GLY A 260 31.40 -25.53 9.30
C GLY A 260 30.07 -25.75 10.02
N SER A 261 29.25 -26.67 9.50
CA SER A 261 27.94 -27.01 10.09
C SER A 261 28.10 -27.41 11.53
N ASP A 262 27.40 -26.75 12.45
CA ASP A 262 27.42 -27.06 13.87
C ASP A 262 28.81 -26.94 14.53
N ALA A 263 29.74 -26.19 13.92
CA ALA A 263 31.02 -25.86 14.54
C ALA A 263 30.78 -24.97 15.78
N TYR A 264 31.43 -25.28 16.91
CA TYR A 264 31.18 -24.63 18.19
C TYR A 264 32.49 -24.22 18.86
N ALA A 265 32.78 -22.92 18.89
CA ALA A 265 33.98 -22.32 19.49
C ALA A 265 33.60 -21.50 20.73
N GLU A 266 33.74 -22.07 21.93
CA GLU A 266 33.32 -21.44 23.19
C GLU A 266 34.44 -20.67 23.90
N GLY A 267 35.68 -21.16 23.84
CA GLY A 267 36.80 -20.51 24.54
C GLY A 267 37.21 -19.18 23.89
N ASP A 268 37.72 -18.24 24.68
CA ASP A 268 38.34 -17.02 24.14
C ASP A 268 39.53 -17.40 23.23
N TYR A 269 39.66 -16.71 22.09
CA TYR A 269 40.65 -16.97 21.04
C TYR A 269 40.60 -18.39 20.44
N SER A 270 39.50 -19.12 20.62
CA SER A 270 39.38 -20.50 20.13
C SER A 270 39.06 -20.57 18.63
N THR A 271 39.42 -21.68 17.99
CA THR A 271 39.11 -21.95 16.58
C THR A 271 38.47 -23.32 16.42
N ALA A 272 37.24 -23.40 15.91
CA ALA A 272 36.57 -24.63 15.51
C ALA A 272 36.33 -24.62 14.00
N THR A 273 37.01 -25.49 13.25
CA THR A 273 36.89 -25.60 11.80
C THR A 273 36.60 -27.04 11.38
N GLY A 274 35.41 -27.29 10.84
CA GLY A 274 34.90 -28.59 10.45
C GLY A 274 33.47 -28.81 10.96
N SER A 275 32.71 -29.69 10.28
CA SER A 275 31.35 -30.03 10.73
C SER A 275 31.37 -30.62 12.13
N ALA A 276 30.55 -30.12 13.05
CA ALA A 276 30.48 -30.53 14.46
C ALA A 276 31.83 -30.45 15.21
N SER A 277 32.78 -29.63 14.73
CA SER A 277 34.03 -29.37 15.47
C SER A 277 33.72 -28.54 16.72
N THR A 278 34.40 -28.83 17.84
CA THR A 278 34.14 -28.20 19.15
C THR A 278 35.45 -27.76 19.79
N ALA A 279 35.60 -26.48 20.09
CA ALA A 279 36.75 -25.88 20.75
C ALA A 279 36.31 -25.13 22.03
N LEU A 280 36.53 -25.71 23.22
CA LEU A 280 36.03 -25.17 24.49
C LEU A 280 37.08 -24.45 25.34
N GLY A 281 38.36 -24.83 25.23
CA GLY A 281 39.42 -24.21 26.00
C GLY A 281 39.81 -22.83 25.45
N GLU A 282 40.30 -21.93 26.30
CA GLU A 282 40.94 -20.68 25.86
C GLU A 282 42.14 -21.00 24.96
N GLY A 283 42.20 -20.37 23.78
CA GLY A 283 43.22 -20.60 22.76
C GLY A 283 43.20 -22.01 22.15
N SER A 284 42.15 -22.80 22.37
CA SER A 284 42.03 -24.15 21.82
C SER A 284 41.73 -24.13 20.32
N SER A 285 42.16 -25.16 19.60
CA SER A 285 41.98 -25.29 18.15
C SER A 285 41.50 -26.68 17.76
N ALA A 286 40.29 -26.77 17.21
CA ALA A 286 39.70 -27.99 16.67
C ALA A 286 39.62 -27.89 15.13
N PHE A 287 40.35 -28.75 14.43
CA PHE A 287 40.40 -28.84 12.97
C PHE A 287 39.93 -30.23 12.52
N GLY A 288 38.90 -30.30 11.68
CA GLY A 288 38.33 -31.55 11.17
C GLY A 288 36.90 -31.78 11.65
N SER A 289 36.14 -32.58 10.89
CA SER A 289 34.76 -32.90 11.27
C SER A 289 34.75 -33.71 12.57
N GLY A 290 33.95 -33.27 13.55
CA GLY A 290 33.85 -33.88 14.88
C GLY A 290 35.09 -33.75 15.76
N ALA A 291 36.07 -32.90 15.43
CA ALA A 291 37.24 -32.68 16.28
C ALA A 291 36.84 -31.99 17.60
N PHE A 292 37.39 -32.44 18.74
CA PHE A 292 37.13 -31.92 20.09
C PHE A 292 38.43 -31.40 20.74
N ALA A 293 38.57 -30.07 20.88
CA ALA A 293 39.64 -29.43 21.62
C ALA A 293 39.08 -28.85 22.93
N LEU A 294 39.21 -29.59 24.05
CA LEU A 294 38.55 -29.25 25.32
C LEU A 294 39.50 -28.53 26.30
N GLY A 295 40.79 -28.85 26.28
CA GLY A 295 41.79 -28.24 27.16
C GLY A 295 42.23 -26.83 26.74
N GLN A 296 42.78 -26.05 27.69
CA GLN A 296 43.38 -24.76 27.39
C GLN A 296 44.59 -24.92 26.46
N PHE A 297 44.71 -24.10 25.42
CA PHE A 297 45.76 -24.18 24.40
C PHE A 297 45.89 -25.56 23.72
N SER A 298 44.83 -26.38 23.75
CA SER A 298 44.86 -27.70 23.13
C SER A 298 44.63 -27.61 21.63
N THR A 299 45.16 -28.58 20.88
CA THR A 299 44.94 -28.68 19.43
C THR A 299 44.46 -30.08 19.07
N ALA A 300 43.24 -30.19 18.57
CA ALA A 300 42.71 -31.42 17.99
C ALA A 300 42.64 -31.25 16.46
N SER A 301 43.36 -32.07 15.70
CA SER A 301 43.47 -31.98 14.25
C SER A 301 43.23 -33.33 13.59
N GLY A 302 42.02 -33.58 13.08
CA GLY A 302 41.61 -34.82 12.42
C GLY A 302 40.11 -35.09 12.58
N TYR A 303 39.56 -35.99 11.77
CA TYR A 303 38.19 -36.47 11.97
C TYR A 303 38.06 -37.13 13.35
N ASN A 304 37.15 -36.64 14.19
CA ASN A 304 36.97 -37.11 15.58
C ASN A 304 38.25 -37.12 16.45
N ALA A 305 39.25 -36.27 16.16
CA ALA A 305 40.41 -36.12 17.04
C ALA A 305 39.98 -35.47 18.37
N SER A 306 40.56 -35.89 19.50
CA SER A 306 40.19 -35.41 20.84
C SER A 306 41.42 -34.97 21.63
N ALA A 307 41.53 -33.67 21.93
CA ALA A 307 42.56 -33.08 22.76
C ALA A 307 41.96 -32.52 24.05
N VAL A 308 41.96 -33.34 25.10
CA VAL A 308 41.29 -33.06 26.38
C VAL A 308 42.21 -32.34 27.36
N GLY A 309 43.48 -32.72 27.42
CA GLY A 309 44.44 -32.12 28.34
C GLY A 309 44.81 -30.68 27.98
N ASN A 310 45.24 -29.89 28.97
CA ASN A 310 45.79 -28.56 28.72
C ASN A 310 47.10 -28.66 27.94
N ASN A 311 47.30 -27.84 26.91
CA ASN A 311 48.43 -27.91 25.98
C ASN A 311 48.54 -29.27 25.24
N ALA A 312 47.47 -30.07 25.20
CA ALA A 312 47.49 -31.36 24.52
C ALA A 312 47.38 -31.20 23.01
N VAL A 313 48.03 -32.09 22.26
CA VAL A 313 47.98 -32.13 20.79
C VAL A 313 47.52 -33.51 20.33
N ALA A 314 46.32 -33.60 19.77
CA ALA A 314 45.82 -34.79 19.09
C ALA A 314 45.84 -34.54 17.58
N SER A 315 46.66 -35.28 16.84
CA SER A 315 46.86 -35.11 15.40
C SER A 315 46.64 -36.42 14.65
N GLY A 316 45.51 -36.50 13.97
CA GLY A 316 45.06 -37.57 13.08
C GLY A 316 43.69 -38.14 13.48
N SER A 317 43.07 -38.91 12.58
CA SER A 317 41.68 -39.37 12.72
C SER A 317 41.50 -40.28 13.95
N GLY A 318 40.65 -39.90 14.90
CA GLY A 318 40.44 -40.65 16.14
C GLY A 318 41.62 -40.65 17.12
N SER A 319 42.61 -39.78 16.93
CA SER A 319 43.69 -39.60 17.92
C SER A 319 43.16 -38.98 19.20
N GLU A 320 43.69 -39.42 20.35
CA GLU A 320 43.23 -38.99 21.68
C GLU A 320 44.42 -38.56 22.54
N ALA A 321 44.48 -37.27 22.89
CA ALA A 321 45.49 -36.69 23.79
C ALA A 321 44.79 -36.25 25.08
N ASN A 322 44.75 -37.15 26.08
CA ASN A 322 43.96 -36.99 27.30
C ASN A 322 44.76 -36.36 28.45
N GLY A 323 46.09 -36.54 28.48
CA GLY A 323 46.96 -35.98 29.51
C GLY A 323 47.32 -34.51 29.26
N ASP A 324 47.58 -33.75 30.33
CA ASP A 324 48.15 -32.40 30.19
C ASP A 324 49.53 -32.47 29.48
N SER A 325 49.76 -31.58 28.52
CA SER A 325 50.95 -31.54 27.66
C SER A 325 51.21 -32.85 26.89
N SER A 326 50.19 -33.69 26.72
CA SER A 326 50.32 -34.94 25.95
C SER A 326 50.27 -34.70 24.45
N THR A 327 50.83 -35.62 23.67
CA THR A 327 50.84 -35.57 22.20
C THR A 327 50.49 -36.93 21.64
N ALA A 328 49.37 -37.03 20.93
CA ALA A 328 48.98 -38.23 20.18
C ALA A 328 49.07 -37.93 18.69
N VAL A 329 49.97 -38.61 17.97
CA VAL A 329 50.17 -38.43 16.53
C VAL A 329 49.97 -39.76 15.81
N GLY A 330 48.84 -39.88 15.12
CA GLY A 330 48.41 -41.11 14.49
C GLY A 330 46.89 -41.13 14.34
N GLY A 331 46.30 -42.29 14.13
CA GLY A 331 44.85 -42.39 14.04
C GLY A 331 44.36 -43.79 14.35
N THR A 332 43.11 -44.07 14.04
CA THR A 332 42.55 -45.41 14.17
C THR A 332 43.26 -46.38 13.22
N LEU A 333 43.96 -47.36 13.79
CA LEU A 333 44.52 -48.50 13.08
C LEU A 333 43.47 -49.60 13.01
N TYR A 334 42.93 -49.83 11.81
CA TYR A 334 42.06 -50.96 11.52
C TYR A 334 42.74 -51.89 10.53
N VAL A 335 42.97 -53.15 10.92
CA VAL A 335 43.62 -54.16 10.08
C VAL A 335 42.77 -55.42 10.11
N GLU A 336 42.43 -55.95 8.94
CA GLU A 336 41.79 -57.26 8.78
C GLU A 336 42.74 -58.26 8.11
N ASP A 337 42.59 -59.54 8.41
CA ASP A 337 43.21 -60.61 7.62
C ASP A 337 42.49 -60.85 6.28
N ALA A 338 43.01 -61.77 5.46
CA ALA A 338 42.45 -62.08 4.15
C ALA A 338 41.04 -62.72 4.24
N GLU A 339 40.64 -63.16 5.43
CA GLU A 339 39.36 -63.76 5.76
C GLU A 339 38.37 -62.74 6.38
N GLY A 340 38.78 -61.48 6.58
CA GLY A 340 37.95 -60.40 7.13
C GLY A 340 37.91 -60.34 8.67
N ASN A 341 38.81 -61.03 9.38
CA ASN A 341 38.89 -60.94 10.84
C ASN A 341 39.75 -59.74 11.25
N VAL A 342 39.27 -58.96 12.23
CA VAL A 342 40.00 -57.82 12.79
C VAL A 342 41.24 -58.30 13.55
N LEU A 343 42.41 -57.86 13.09
CA LEU A 343 43.72 -58.08 13.71
C LEU A 343 44.11 -56.92 14.62
N PHE A 344 43.77 -55.69 14.23
CA PHE A 344 43.99 -54.47 15.02
C PHE A 344 42.81 -53.53 14.84
N ASP A 345 42.34 -52.98 15.96
CA ASP A 345 41.36 -51.90 16.04
C ASP A 345 41.72 -51.06 17.25
N GLN A 346 42.58 -50.06 17.07
CA GLN A 346 43.14 -49.24 18.14
C GLN A 346 43.30 -47.79 17.69
N ASN A 347 42.97 -46.85 18.56
CA ASN A 347 43.31 -45.44 18.38
C ASN A 347 44.73 -45.16 18.88
N THR A 348 45.37 -44.12 18.35
CA THR A 348 46.58 -43.54 18.96
C THR A 348 46.17 -42.71 20.17
N VAL A 349 46.52 -43.17 21.38
CA VAL A 349 46.06 -42.56 22.64
C VAL A 349 47.25 -42.21 23.56
N ALA A 350 47.36 -40.93 23.93
CA ALA A 350 48.31 -40.41 24.90
C ALA A 350 47.57 -40.00 26.21
N ASN A 351 47.55 -40.90 27.20
CA ASN A 351 46.72 -40.73 28.41
C ASN A 351 47.39 -40.01 29.58
N GLU A 352 48.72 -40.03 29.66
CA GLU A 352 49.44 -39.50 30.82
C GLU A 352 50.00 -38.10 30.56
N VAL A 353 50.32 -37.38 31.63
CA VAL A 353 50.95 -36.06 31.56
C VAL A 353 52.27 -36.16 30.79
N GLY A 354 52.41 -35.39 29.72
CA GLY A 354 53.58 -35.41 28.85
C GLY A 354 53.76 -36.69 28.02
N ALA A 355 52.76 -37.57 27.98
CA ALA A 355 52.83 -38.79 27.17
C ALA A 355 52.90 -38.46 25.67
N THR A 356 53.65 -39.26 24.92
CA THR A 356 53.66 -39.22 23.46
C THR A 356 53.26 -40.59 22.92
N ALA A 357 52.28 -40.63 22.03
CA ALA A 357 51.79 -41.85 21.38
C ALA A 357 51.75 -41.68 19.85
#